data_AF-A0A0L6V8P9-F1
#
_entry.id   AF-A0A0L6V8P9-F1
#
_cell.length_a   1.000
_cell.length_b   1.000
_cell.length_c   1.000
_cell.angle_alpha   90.00
_cell.angle_beta   90.00
_cell.angle_gamma   90.00
#
_symmetry.space_group_name_H-M   'P 1'
#
loop_
_entity.id
_entity.type
_entity.pdbx_description
1 polymer ?
#
loop_
_entity_poly.entity_id
_entity_poly.type
_entity_poly.pdbx_seq_one_letter_code
_entity_poly.pdbx_strand_id
1 'polypeptide(L)' 'MFIKIQETIKKDHCAKKPFLSFTQDAWTSPNFTLMMVATANYIEKDFFMKSITIAVPHIHG' A
#
# COMPACT_ATOMS: atom_id res chain seq x y z
N MET A 1 9.19 15.69 -5.93
CA MET A 1 10.41 15.12 -5.28
C MET A 1 10.05 14.23 -4.08
N PHE A 2 9.22 14.70 -3.13
CA PHE A 2 8.84 13.96 -1.92
C PHE A 2 8.12 12.61 -2.17
N ILE A 3 7.14 12.55 -3.08
CA ILE A 3 6.38 11.32 -3.36
C ILE A 3 7.29 10.20 -3.88
N LYS A 4 8.16 10.50 -4.85
CA LYS A 4 9.14 9.55 -5.41
C LYS A 4 10.12 9.02 -4.35
N ILE A 5 10.49 9.85 -3.38
CA ILE A 5 11.33 9.44 -2.25
C ILE A 5 10.57 8.45 -1.35
N GLN A 6 9.30 8.74 -1.02
CA GLN A 6 8.45 7.85 -0.23
C GLN A 6 8.24 6.49 -0.93
N GLU A 7 7.99 6.49 -2.24
CA GLU A 7 7.87 5.28 -3.05
C GLU A 7 9.15 4.44 -3.02
N THR A 8 10.30 5.10 -3.16
CA THR A 8 11.61 4.41 -3.14
C THR A 8 11.87 3.76 -1.78
N ILE A 9 11.63 4.49 -0.68
CA ILE A 9 11.80 3.97 0.69
C ILE A 9 10.88 2.77 0.93
N LYS A 10 9.59 2.86 0.55
CA LYS A 10 8.63 1.77 0.72
C LYS A 10 9.03 0.54 -0.10
N LYS A 11 9.44 0.74 -1.36
CA LYS A 11 9.93 -0.32 -2.24
C LYS A 11 11.13 -1.03 -1.62
N ASP A 12 12.14 -0.28 -1.19
CA ASP A 12 13.38 -0.84 -0.63
C ASP A 12 13.13 -1.54 0.71
N HIS A 13 12.13 -1.09 1.48
CA HIS A 13 11.69 -1.77 2.70
C HIS A 13 10.96 -3.09 2.41
N CYS A 14 10.00 -3.07 1.49
CA CYS A 14 9.23 -4.26 1.09
C CYS A 14 10.13 -5.31 0.42
N ALA A 15 11.10 -4.90 -0.39
CA ALA A 15 12.03 -5.82 -1.06
C ALA A 15 12.88 -6.67 -0.09
N LYS A 16 13.03 -6.23 1.17
CA LYS A 16 13.74 -6.97 2.22
C LYS A 16 12.86 -8.00 2.93
N LYS A 17 11.54 -8.01 2.68
CA LYS A 17 10.61 -8.93 3.35
C LYS A 17 10.57 -10.26 2.59
N PRO A 18 10.70 -11.40 3.29
CA PRO A 18 10.72 -12.72 2.63
C PRO A 18 9.36 -13.10 2.05
N PHE A 19 8.27 -12.63 2.66
CA PHE A 19 6.90 -12.88 2.22
C PHE A 19 6.11 -11.58 2.28
N LEU A 20 5.35 -11.34 1.21
CA LEU A 20 4.44 -10.20 1.08
C LEU A 20 3.07 -10.72 0.64
N SER A 21 2.03 -10.17 1.24
CA SER A 21 0.64 -10.34 0.81
C SER A 21 0.07 -8.98 0.45
N PHE A 22 -0.62 -8.87 -0.69
CA PHE A 22 -1.19 -7.61 -1.13
C PHE A 22 -2.70 -7.63 -0.98
N THR A 23 -3.25 -6.54 -0.45
CA THR A 23 -4.69 -6.31 -0.39
C THR A 23 -5.04 -5.03 -1.12
N GLN A 24 -6.21 -5.03 -1.75
CA GLN A 24 -6.79 -3.87 -2.39
C GLN A 24 -8.17 -3.64 -1.78
N ASP A 25 -8.42 -2.41 -1.35
CA ASP A 25 -9.73 -1.98 -0.87
C ASP A 25 -10.19 -0.83 -1.76
N ALA A 26 -11.42 -0.91 -2.25
CA ALA A 26 -12.00 0.09 -3.14
C ALA A 26 -13.33 0.58 -2.58
N TRP A 27 -13.50 1.90 -2.53
CA TRP A 27 -14.72 2.52 -2.07
C TRP A 27 -15.07 3.75 -2.90
N THR A 28 -16.36 4.06 -2.91
CA THR A 28 -16.89 5.26 -3.55
C THR A 28 -17.06 6.34 -2.49
N SER A 29 -16.41 7.49 -2.64
CA SER A 29 -16.72 8.65 -1.79
C SER A 29 -17.98 9.36 -2.26
N PRO A 30 -18.70 10.09 -1.38
CA PRO A 30 -19.99 10.71 -1.69
C PRO A 30 -20.00 11.65 -2.91
N ASN A 31 -18.82 12.14 -3.34
CA ASN A 31 -18.62 12.97 -4.52
C ASN A 31 -18.27 12.16 -5.80
N PHE A 32 -18.71 10.90 -5.91
CA PHE A 32 -18.50 10.01 -7.06
C PHE A 32 -17.03 9.74 -7.42
N THR A 33 -16.09 9.99 -6.50
CA THR A 33 -14.69 9.59 -6.71
C THR A 33 -14.54 8.14 -6.27
N LEU A 34 -14.18 7.26 -7.21
CA LEU A 34 -13.80 5.89 -6.88
C LEU A 34 -12.35 5.92 -6.39
N MET A 35 -12.16 5.56 -5.12
CA MET A 35 -10.85 5.46 -4.51
C MET A 35 -10.49 3.99 -4.35
N MET A 36 -9.20 3.68 -4.49
CA MET A 36 -8.67 2.39 -4.09
C MET A 36 -7.40 2.60 -3.27
N VAL A 37 -7.16 1.71 -2.32
CA VAL A 37 -5.92 1.61 -1.55
C VAL A 37 -5.30 0.26 -1.80
N ALA A 38 -4.04 0.26 -2.21
CA ALA A 38 -3.21 -0.92 -2.27
C ALA A 38 -2.30 -0.97 -1.04
N THR A 39 -2.33 -2.09 -0.33
CA THR A 39 -1.57 -2.32 0.91
C THR A 39 -0.72 -3.57 0.77
N ALA A 40 0.53 -3.48 1.23
CA ALA A 40 1.44 -4.60 1.38
C ALA A 40 1.46 -5.03 2.86
N ASN A 41 1.18 -6.30 3.10
CA ASN A 41 1.16 -6.94 4.42
C ASN A 41 2.33 -7.91 4.52
N TYR A 42 3.02 -7.91 5.66
CA TYR A 42 4.12 -8.85 5.95
C TYR A 42 4.17 -9.16 7.44
N ILE A 43 4.82 -10.28 7.78
CA ILE A 43 5.07 -10.67 9.17
C ILE A 43 6.45 -10.14 9.58
N GLU A 44 6.53 -9.46 10.72
CA GLU A 44 7.80 -9.08 11.35
C GLU A 44 8.39 -10.23 12.18
N LYS A 45 9.64 -10.05 12.63
CA LYS A 45 10.37 -11.06 13.41
C LYS A 45 9.62 -11.52 14.67
N ASP A 46 8.80 -10.64 15.24
CA ASP A 46 8.03 -10.88 16.45
C ASP A 46 6.64 -11.48 16.15
N PHE A 47 6.44 -12.05 14.95
CA PHE A 47 5.19 -12.64 14.48
C PHE A 47 4.00 -11.67 14.37
N PHE A 48 4.25 -10.37 14.46
CA PHE A 48 3.23 -9.37 14.21
C PHE A 48 3.07 -9.09 12.72
N MET A 49 1.83 -9.11 12.25
CA MET A 49 1.49 -8.59 10.93
C MET A 49 1.64 -7.07 10.93
N LYS A 50 2.32 -6.55 9.91
CA LYS A 50 2.43 -5.13 9.61
C LYS A 50 1.86 -4.87 8.22
N SER A 51 1.28 -3.70 8.06
CA SER A 51 0.65 -3.25 6.82
C SER A 51 1.20 -1.89 6.42
N ILE A 52 1.56 -1.74 5.15
CA ILE A 52 2.02 -0.47 4.57
C ILE A 52 1.19 -0.16 3.33
N THR A 53 0.54 1.01 3.30
CA THR A 53 -0.10 1.53 2.09
C THR A 53 0.98 1.87 1.06
N ILE A 54 0.95 1.18 -0.08
CA ILE A 54 1.90 1.36 -1.17
C ILE A 54 1.38 2.30 -2.25
N ALA A 55 0.05 2.40 -2.43
CA ALA A 55 -0.57 3.32 -3.36
C ALA A 55 -2.00 3.68 -2.94
N VAL A 56 -2.44 4.88 -3.33
CA VAL A 56 -3.83 5.33 -3.24
C VAL A 56 -4.25 5.85 -4.62
N PRO A 57 -4.53 4.96 -5.60
CA PRO A 57 -4.98 5.38 -6.91
C PRO A 57 -6.36 6.05 -6.85
N HIS A 58 -6.49 7.15 -7.58
CA HIS A 58 -7.77 7.69 -8.00
C HIS A 58 -8.20 6.94 -9.24
N ILE A 59 -9.33 6.23 -9.17
CA ILE A 59 -9.86 5.47 -10.29
C ILE A 59 -11.02 6.28 -10.86
N HIS A 60 -10.99 6.53 -12.16
CA HIS A 60 -12.15 7.02 -12.89
C HIS A 60 -12.77 5.81 -13.60
N GLY A 61 -14.10 5.66 -13.46
CA GLY A 61 -14.88 4.65 -14.18
C GLY A 61 -15.18 5.09 -15.60
#